data_AF-A0A397VZI8-F1
#
_entry.id   AF-A0A397VZI8-F1
#
_cell.length_a   1.000
_cell.length_b   1.000
_cell.length_c   1.000
_cell.angle_alpha   90.00
_cell.angle_beta   90.00
_cell.angle_gamma   90.00
#
_symmetry.space_group_name_H-M   'P 1'
#
loop_
_entity.id
_entity.type
_entity.pdbx_description
1 polymer ?
#
loop_
_entity_poly.entity_id
_entity_poly.type
_entity_poly.pdbx_seq_one_letter_code
_entity_poly.pdbx_strand_id
1 'polypeptide(L)' 'MSFGRTPNISTFNSTPPDRGSFPLDHEGECKQLVKEYLQCLKDNLGNNGNCRHLSKAYLKCRMNK' A
#
# COMPACT_ATOMS: atom_id res chain seq x y z
N MET A 1 6.30 31.93 -10.81
CA MET A 1 7.51 32.51 -10.19
C MET A 1 7.21 32.78 -8.72
N SER A 2 8.12 32.39 -7.82
CA SER A 2 7.98 32.38 -6.36
C SER A 2 8.39 33.71 -5.76
N PHE A 3 7.49 34.46 -5.14
CA PHE A 3 7.85 35.57 -4.25
C PHE A 3 6.83 35.70 -3.11
N GLY A 4 7.22 35.37 -1.87
CA GLY A 4 6.42 35.72 -0.68
C GLY A 4 6.30 34.72 0.48
N ARG A 5 7.30 33.85 0.77
CA ARG A 5 7.27 33.05 2.01
C ARG A 5 7.54 33.94 3.23
N THR A 6 6.57 34.05 4.14
CA THR A 6 6.69 34.67 5.46
C THR A 6 7.41 33.73 6.46
N PRO A 7 8.07 34.25 7.51
CA PRO A 7 9.01 33.50 8.35
C PRO A 7 8.34 32.80 9.56
N ASN A 8 7.09 32.37 9.45
CA ASN A 8 6.45 31.58 10.50
C ASN A 8 6.04 30.23 9.94
N ILE A 9 7.04 29.40 9.63
CA ILE A 9 6.84 27.95 9.53
C ILE A 9 6.73 27.48 10.97
N SER A 10 5.53 27.59 11.54
CA SER A 10 5.09 26.63 12.52
C SER A 10 5.26 25.28 11.82
N THR A 11 6.10 24.41 12.35
CA THR A 11 6.19 23.03 11.90
C THR A 11 4.82 22.40 12.13
N PHE A 12 3.95 22.50 11.13
CA PHE A 12 2.70 21.76 11.09
C PHE A 12 3.09 20.29 10.99
N ASN A 13 3.32 19.66 12.14
CA ASN A 13 3.18 18.23 12.30
C ASN A 13 1.72 17.94 11.98
N SER A 14 1.47 17.72 10.70
CA SER A 14 0.18 17.27 10.22
C SER A 14 -0.06 15.95 10.95
N THR A 15 -0.95 15.94 11.94
CA THR A 15 -1.42 14.67 12.50
C THR A 15 -1.91 13.86 11.30
N PRO A 16 -1.32 12.67 11.05
CA PRO A 16 -1.72 11.89 9.89
C PRO A 16 -3.24 11.73 9.94
N PRO A 17 -3.94 11.97 8.82
CA PRO A 17 -5.38 11.98 8.82
C PRO A 17 -5.92 10.63 9.29
N ASP A 18 -6.99 10.63 10.10
CA ASP A 18 -7.79 9.44 10.46
C ASP A 18 -8.31 8.65 9.23
N ARG A 19 -8.11 9.17 8.03
CA ARG A 19 -8.61 8.61 6.78
C ARG A 19 -7.61 7.61 6.19
N GLY A 20 -7.69 6.38 6.69
CA GLY A 20 -7.39 5.17 5.93
C GLY A 20 -5.93 5.02 5.51
N SER A 21 -5.01 5.05 6.47
CA SER A 21 -3.74 4.33 6.30
C SER A 21 -4.09 2.85 6.17
N PHE A 22 -4.19 2.35 4.93
CA PHE A 22 -4.28 0.92 4.69
C PHE A 22 -3.18 0.27 5.53
N PRO A 23 -3.51 -0.57 6.53
CA PRO A 23 -2.59 -0.94 7.59
C PRO A 23 -1.26 -1.32 6.95
N LEU A 24 -0.26 -0.49 7.22
CA LEU A 24 1.09 -0.75 6.74
C LEU A 24 1.43 -2.08 7.38
N ASP A 25 1.58 -3.09 6.52
CA ASP A 25 1.86 -4.46 6.91
C ASP A 25 3.30 -4.48 7.45
N HIS A 26 3.47 -3.92 8.66
CA HIS A 26 4.73 -3.56 9.28
C HIS A 26 5.51 -4.83 9.64
N GLU A 27 4.79 -5.82 10.13
CA GLU A 27 5.27 -7.16 10.50
C GLU A 27 5.36 -8.12 9.30
N GLY A 28 4.73 -7.79 8.17
CA GLY A 28 4.92 -8.52 6.91
C GLY A 28 4.31 -9.91 6.91
N GLU A 29 3.21 -10.11 7.64
CA GLU A 29 2.53 -11.41 7.75
C GLU A 29 1.96 -11.85 6.40
N CYS A 30 1.48 -10.90 5.58
CA CYS A 30 0.90 -11.20 4.27
C CYS A 30 1.93 -11.27 3.13
N LYS A 31 3.24 -11.25 3.43
CA LYS A 31 4.32 -11.30 2.40
C LYS A 31 4.30 -12.58 1.58
N GLN A 32 3.84 -13.70 2.15
CA GLN A 32 3.76 -14.98 1.42
C GLN A 32 2.76 -14.88 0.25
N LEU A 33 1.56 -14.38 0.51
CA LEU A 33 0.52 -14.18 -0.50
C LEU A 33 0.94 -13.17 -1.58
N VAL A 34 1.69 -12.13 -1.22
CA VAL A 34 2.23 -11.19 -2.22
C VAL A 34 3.27 -11.84 -3.12
N LYS A 35 4.12 -12.73 -2.58
CA LYS A 35 5.11 -13.46 -3.38
C LYS A 35 4.43 -14.38 -4.38
N GLU A 36 3.40 -15.12 -3.94
CA GLU A 36 2.60 -15.98 -4.82
C GLU A 36 1.91 -15.18 -5.92
N TYR A 37 1.30 -14.04 -5.57
CA TYR A 37 0.69 -13.14 -6.55
C TYR A 37 1.70 -12.62 -7.58
N LEU A 38 2.88 -12.18 -7.13
CA LEU A 38 3.94 -11.70 -8.01
C LEU A 38 4.52 -12.81 -8.89
N GLN A 39 4.61 -14.03 -8.38
CA GLN A 39 5.04 -15.19 -9.15
C GLN A 39 4.01 -15.52 -10.24
N CYS A 40 2.72 -15.57 -9.88
CA CYS A 40 1.64 -15.75 -10.85
C CYS A 40 1.65 -14.67 -11.93
N LEU A 41 1.90 -13.41 -11.58
CA LEU A 41 2.01 -12.34 -12.58
C LEU A 41 3.18 -12.54 -13.54
N LYS A 42 4.34 -13.01 -13.03
CA LYS A 42 5.50 -13.34 -13.87
C LYS A 42 5.17 -14.47 -14.84
N ASP A 43 4.53 -15.52 -14.36
CA ASP A 43 4.18 -16.70 -15.16
C ASP A 43 3.11 -16.41 -16.22
N ASN A 44 2.21 -15.47 -15.93
CA ASN A 44 1.10 -15.08 -16.82
C ASN A 44 1.38 -13.81 -17.63
N LEU A 45 2.65 -13.39 -17.78
CA LEU A 45 3.05 -12.20 -18.57
C LEU A 45 2.31 -10.92 -18.16
N GLY A 46 2.01 -10.75 -16.87
CA GLY A 46 1.27 -9.61 -16.34
C GLY A 46 -0.26 -9.71 -16.48
N ASN A 47 -0.82 -10.86 -16.86
CA ASN A 47 -2.27 -11.04 -16.92
C ASN A 47 -2.87 -11.17 -15.50
N ASN A 48 -3.39 -10.04 -15.02
CA ASN A 48 -4.01 -9.91 -13.71
C ASN A 48 -5.30 -10.73 -13.53
N GLY A 49 -5.95 -11.15 -14.61
CA GLY A 49 -7.18 -11.95 -14.57
C GLY A 49 -6.95 -13.31 -13.94
N ASN A 50 -5.87 -13.99 -14.33
CA ASN A 50 -5.52 -15.32 -13.85
C ASN A 50 -5.09 -15.30 -12.36
N CYS A 51 -4.46 -14.20 -11.93
CA CYS A 51 -3.93 -14.02 -10.58
C CYS A 51 -4.90 -13.31 -9.61
N ARG A 52 -6.15 -13.07 -10.02
CA ARG A 52 -7.15 -12.32 -9.24
C ARG A 52 -7.50 -12.97 -7.90
N HIS A 53 -7.42 -14.29 -7.82
CA HIS A 53 -7.68 -15.02 -6.58
C HIS A 53 -6.57 -14.78 -5.54
N LEU A 54 -5.31 -14.70 -5.98
CA LEU A 54 -4.15 -14.41 -5.13
C LEU A 54 -4.14 -12.95 -4.66
N SER A 55 -4.49 -11.99 -5.53
CA SER A 55 -4.61 -10.59 -5.11
C SER A 55 -5.73 -10.38 -4.10
N LYS A 56 -6.87 -11.07 -4.27
CA LYS A 56 -7.96 -11.05 -3.29
C LYS A 56 -7.51 -11.64 -1.94
N ALA A 57 -6.77 -12.75 -1.95
CA ALA A 57 -6.24 -13.35 -0.72
C ALA A 57 -5.27 -12.41 -0.01
N TYR A 58 -4.32 -11.81 -0.76
CA TYR A 58 -3.36 -10.84 -0.23
C TYR A 58 -4.05 -9.61 0.38
N LEU A 59 -5.01 -9.02 -0.32
CA LEU A 59 -5.75 -7.85 0.19
C LEU A 59 -6.61 -8.21 1.40
N LYS A 60 -7.23 -9.39 1.41
CA LYS A 60 -8.02 -9.87 2.55
C LYS A 60 -7.15 -10.07 3.79
N CYS A 61 -5.94 -10.59 3.61
CA CYS A 61 -4.97 -10.71 4.70
C CYS A 61 -4.62 -9.34 5.28
N ARG A 62 -4.43 -8.32 4.45
CA ARG A 62 -4.17 -6.94 4.91
C ARG A 62 -5.38 -6.24 5.53
N MET A 63 -6.60 -6.64 5.19
CA MET A 63 -7.85 -6.05 5.72
C MET A 63 -8.33 -6.68 7.03
N ASN A 64 -7.95 -7.93 7.31
CA ASN A 64 -8.34 -8.64 8.54
C ASN A 64 -7.44 -8.31 9.74
N LYS A 65 -6.50 -7.37 9.57
CA LYS A 65 -5.57 -6.87 10.59
C LYS A 65 -6.07 -5.51 11.06
#